data_AF-A0A100VV04-F1
#
_entry.id   AF-A0A100VV04-F1
#
_cell.length_a   1.000
_cell.length_b   1.000
_cell.length_c   1.000
_cell.angle_alpha   90.00
_cell.angle_beta   90.00
_cell.angle_gamma   90.00
#
_symmetry.space_group_name_H-M   'P 1'
#
loop_
_entity.id
_entity.type
_entity.pdbx_description
1 polymer ?
#
loop_
_entity_poly.entity_id
_entity_poly.type
_entity_poly.pdbx_seq_one_letter_code
_entity_poly.pdbx_strand_id
1 'polypeptide(L)'
;MVAALQKGTGATPEVAGKPAPNMLRDALNQGVFRSALAIGDRLDTDIAGAAGAGLSSLLVLTGVTDVVDLIQAPPGHRPTYVAQDLRGLYESPATLRVGPQERWHVHIAADTATVSSFAKSANESALSLVRAIAHAVWTANLPWDTLTIVAADDVARKALRLWSLID
;
A
#
# COMPACT_ATOMS: atom_id res chain seq x y z
N MET A 1 -11.42 -11.53 22.05
CA MET A 1 -12.66 -11.77 22.83
C MET A 1 -13.88 -12.11 21.95
N VAL A 2 -14.00 -11.54 20.74
CA VAL A 2 -15.10 -11.87 19.78
C VAL A 2 -15.13 -13.36 19.38
N ALA A 3 -13.98 -13.97 19.08
CA ALA A 3 -13.90 -15.38 18.66
C ALA A 3 -14.44 -16.39 19.70
N ALA A 4 -14.31 -16.08 20.99
CA ALA A 4 -14.82 -16.92 22.07
C ALA A 4 -16.36 -16.87 22.15
N LEU A 5 -16.95 -15.68 21.97
CA LEU A 5 -18.40 -15.50 21.90
C LEU A 5 -18.98 -16.17 20.66
N GLN A 6 -18.34 -16.03 19.50
CA GLN A 6 -18.74 -16.70 18.26
C GLN A 6 -18.80 -18.21 18.41
N LYS A 7 -17.77 -18.79 19.03
CA LYS A 7 -17.69 -20.24 19.29
C LYS A 7 -18.71 -20.72 20.33
N GLY A 8 -19.06 -19.87 21.29
CA GLY A 8 -20.03 -20.18 22.34
C GLY A 8 -21.50 -20.01 21.93
N THR A 9 -21.81 -19.10 21.00
CA THR A 9 -23.19 -18.80 20.59
C THR A 9 -23.55 -19.31 19.20
N GLY A 10 -22.56 -19.63 18.36
CA GLY A 10 -22.76 -19.96 16.94
C GLY A 10 -23.18 -18.76 16.07
N ALA A 11 -23.30 -17.56 16.65
CA ALA A 11 -23.73 -16.36 15.94
C ALA A 11 -22.54 -15.63 15.29
N THR A 12 -22.73 -15.12 14.08
CA THR A 12 -21.74 -14.27 13.40
C THR A 12 -22.00 -12.80 13.77
N PRO A 13 -21.04 -12.08 14.37
CA PRO A 13 -21.21 -10.69 14.76
C PRO A 13 -21.15 -9.79 13.54
N GLU A 14 -22.02 -8.77 13.52
CA GLU A 14 -21.91 -7.67 12.56
C GLU A 14 -20.82 -6.71 13.03
N VAL A 15 -19.80 -6.50 12.19
CA VAL A 15 -18.68 -5.60 12.51
C VAL A 15 -19.06 -4.18 12.10
N ALA A 16 -19.39 -3.34 13.07
CA ALA A 16 -19.75 -1.94 12.84
C ALA A 16 -18.54 -1.05 12.45
N GLY A 17 -17.33 -1.47 12.80
CA GLY A 17 -16.08 -0.76 12.49
C GLY A 17 -15.47 -1.16 11.15
N LYS A 18 -14.30 -0.58 10.85
CA LYS A 18 -13.47 -1.01 9.71
C LYS A 18 -13.18 -2.52 9.80
N PRO A 19 -13.12 -3.26 8.68
CA PRO A 19 -13.11 -2.79 7.29
C PRO A 19 -14.48 -2.49 6.67
N ALA A 20 -15.59 -2.64 7.42
CA ALA A 20 -16.90 -2.29 6.86
C ALA A 20 -16.92 -0.80 6.49
N PRO A 21 -17.43 -0.43 5.29
CA PRO A 21 -17.37 0.95 4.80
C PRO A 21 -18.37 1.88 5.50
N ASN A 22 -19.28 1.32 6.32
CA ASN A 22 -20.40 2.04 6.93
C ASN A 22 -19.91 3.24 7.75
N MET A 23 -18.89 3.06 8.59
CA MET A 23 -18.34 4.15 9.39
C MET A 23 -17.80 5.32 8.53
N LEU A 24 -17.17 5.04 7.40
CA LEU A 24 -16.69 6.08 6.48
C LEU A 24 -17.85 6.74 5.72
N ARG A 25 -18.84 5.95 5.28
CA ARG A 25 -20.04 6.48 4.62
C ARG A 25 -20.86 7.37 5.54
N ASP A 26 -21.00 6.99 6.81
CA ASP A 26 -21.69 7.79 7.82
C ASP A 26 -20.97 9.11 8.08
N ALA A 27 -19.63 9.10 8.13
CA ALA A 27 -18.83 10.32 8.23
C ALA A 27 -19.03 11.24 7.01
N LEU A 28 -19.06 10.67 5.80
CA LEU A 28 -19.31 11.44 4.57
C LEU A 28 -20.72 12.03 4.54
N ASN A 29 -21.71 11.32 5.08
CA ASN A 29 -23.10 11.78 5.15
C ASN A 29 -23.32 12.97 6.10
N GLN A 30 -22.34 13.32 6.94
CA GLN A 30 -22.40 14.51 7.81
C GLN A 30 -22.25 15.84 7.04
N GLY A 31 -21.89 15.80 5.75
CA GLY A 31 -21.68 17.02 4.98
C GLY A 31 -21.58 16.77 3.48
N VAL A 32 -21.15 17.81 2.76
CA VAL A 32 -20.89 17.73 1.32
C VAL A 32 -19.40 17.78 1.08
N PHE A 33 -18.82 16.62 0.78
CA PHE A 33 -17.40 16.47 0.47
C PHE A 33 -17.23 16.16 -1.02
N ARG A 34 -16.27 16.81 -1.67
CA ARG A 34 -15.99 16.60 -3.11
C ARG A 34 -14.91 15.56 -3.37
N SER A 35 -13.91 15.50 -2.49
CA SER A 35 -12.74 14.62 -2.66
C SER A 35 -12.21 14.28 -1.27
N ALA A 36 -12.84 13.30 -0.63
CA ALA A 36 -12.39 12.80 0.67
C ALA A 36 -11.22 11.83 0.49
N LEU A 37 -10.28 11.85 1.43
CA LEU A 37 -9.12 10.97 1.49
C LEU A 37 -9.13 10.24 2.83
N ALA A 38 -9.12 8.91 2.79
CA ALA A 38 -8.88 8.11 3.99
C ALA A 38 -7.38 8.04 4.27
N ILE A 39 -6.98 8.15 5.54
CA ILE A 39 -5.57 8.08 5.96
C ILE A 39 -5.48 7.07 7.10
N GLY A 40 -4.51 6.16 7.02
CA GLY A 40 -4.27 5.18 8.08
C GLY A 40 -3.02 4.36 7.86
N ASP A 41 -2.76 3.44 8.78
CA ASP A 41 -1.54 2.62 8.84
C ASP A 41 -1.83 1.12 8.65
N ARG A 42 -3.10 0.72 8.48
CA ARG A 42 -3.52 -0.68 8.35
C ARG A 42 -4.22 -0.97 7.03
N LEU A 43 -3.71 -1.96 6.30
CA LEU A 43 -4.34 -2.41 5.05
C LEU A 43 -5.72 -3.02 5.27
N ASP A 44 -5.86 -3.88 6.28
CA ASP A 44 -7.03 -4.70 6.58
C ASP A 44 -8.22 -3.93 7.18
N THR A 45 -8.04 -2.64 7.45
CA THR A 45 -9.05 -1.80 8.10
C THR A 45 -9.16 -0.44 7.43
N ASP A 46 -8.11 0.39 7.47
CA ASP A 46 -8.14 1.74 6.89
C ASP A 46 -8.29 1.70 5.38
N ILE A 47 -7.40 0.96 4.73
CA ILE A 47 -7.33 0.92 3.27
C ILE A 47 -8.48 0.09 2.70
N ALA A 48 -8.77 -1.07 3.30
CA ALA A 48 -9.92 -1.90 2.96
C ALA A 48 -11.25 -1.13 3.13
N GLY A 49 -11.41 -0.40 4.23
CA GLY A 49 -12.58 0.43 4.47
C GLY A 49 -12.72 1.55 3.43
N ALA A 50 -11.61 2.22 3.10
CA ALA A 50 -11.58 3.27 2.07
C ALA A 50 -11.99 2.72 0.69
N ALA A 51 -11.42 1.58 0.30
CA ALA A 51 -11.76 0.92 -0.96
C ALA A 51 -13.25 0.52 -1.00
N GLY A 52 -13.77 -0.07 0.08
CA GLY A 52 -15.20 -0.41 0.20
C GLY A 52 -16.13 0.82 0.18
N ALA A 53 -15.63 1.98 0.58
CA ALA A 53 -16.34 3.25 0.52
C ALA A 53 -16.14 4.02 -0.81
N GLY A 54 -15.31 3.51 -1.73
CA GLY A 54 -14.99 4.18 -3.00
C GLY A 54 -14.09 5.41 -2.84
N LEU A 55 -13.33 5.49 -1.74
CA LEU A 55 -12.45 6.60 -1.43
C LEU A 55 -11.00 6.33 -1.88
N SER A 56 -10.30 7.40 -2.26
CA SER A 56 -8.83 7.35 -2.30
C SER A 56 -8.28 7.19 -0.88
N SER A 57 -7.12 6.56 -0.76
CA SER A 57 -6.47 6.31 0.53
C SER A 57 -4.98 6.60 0.52
N LEU A 58 -4.48 7.10 1.65
CA LEU A 58 -3.07 7.29 1.96
C LEU A 58 -2.67 6.35 3.08
N LEU A 59 -1.78 5.40 2.78
CA LEU A 59 -1.12 4.58 3.77
C LEU A 59 0.09 5.33 4.34
N VAL A 60 0.19 5.42 5.66
CA VAL A 60 1.40 5.89 6.36
C VAL A 60 2.12 4.72 7.02
N LEU A 61 3.45 4.71 6.95
CA LEU A 61 4.30 3.62 7.46
C LEU A 61 4.81 3.87 8.89
N THR A 62 4.01 4.54 9.71
CA THR A 62 4.31 4.81 11.14
C THR A 62 3.74 3.77 12.10
N GLY A 63 2.94 2.83 11.60
CA GLY A 63 2.15 1.93 12.43
C GLY A 63 2.34 0.46 12.05
N VAL A 64 1.25 -0.25 11.79
CA VAL A 64 1.25 -1.72 11.70
C VAL A 64 1.78 -2.25 10.36
N THR A 65 1.35 -1.67 9.24
CA THR A 65 1.69 -2.20 7.91
C THR A 65 3.15 -1.95 7.58
N ASP A 66 3.88 -3.00 7.19
CA ASP A 66 5.23 -2.87 6.65
C ASP A 66 5.28 -2.85 5.11
N VAL A 67 6.48 -2.76 4.56
CA VAL A 67 6.68 -2.69 3.09
C VAL A 67 6.32 -4.00 2.40
N VAL A 68 6.57 -5.15 3.03
CA VAL A 68 6.26 -6.46 2.46
C VAL A 68 4.75 -6.65 2.41
N ASP A 69 4.05 -6.33 3.50
CA ASP A 69 2.59 -6.31 3.61
C ASP A 69 1.95 -5.48 2.50
N LEU A 70 2.49 -4.28 2.25
CA LEU A 70 2.03 -3.42 1.17
C LEU A 70 2.19 -4.09 -0.21
N ILE A 71 3.37 -4.64 -0.51
CA ILE A 71 3.63 -5.22 -1.83
C ILE A 71 2.72 -6.44 -2.08
N GLN A 72 2.49 -7.27 -1.06
CA GLN A 72 1.61 -8.44 -1.15
C GLN A 72 0.11 -8.13 -1.02
N ALA A 73 -0.28 -6.86 -0.90
CA ALA A 73 -1.66 -6.47 -0.65
C ALA A 73 -2.64 -6.99 -1.74
N PRO A 74 -3.70 -7.73 -1.35
CA PRO A 74 -4.70 -8.21 -2.30
C PRO A 74 -5.56 -7.05 -2.84
N PRO A 75 -6.30 -7.27 -3.95
CA PRO A 75 -7.30 -6.31 -4.41
C PRO A 75 -8.23 -5.85 -3.28
N GLY A 76 -8.55 -4.55 -3.24
CA GLY A 76 -9.32 -3.93 -2.15
C GLY A 76 -8.48 -3.49 -0.93
N HIS A 77 -7.24 -3.97 -0.78
CA HIS A 77 -6.33 -3.55 0.31
C HIS A 77 -5.20 -2.65 -0.20
N ARG A 78 -5.23 -2.28 -1.48
CA ARG A 78 -4.16 -1.52 -2.15
C ARG A 78 -4.39 -0.02 -1.98
N PRO A 79 -3.50 0.72 -1.29
CA PRO A 79 -3.67 2.16 -1.11
C PRO A 79 -3.44 2.94 -2.41
N THR A 80 -4.05 4.12 -2.52
CA THR A 80 -3.82 5.02 -3.65
C THR A 80 -2.45 5.72 -3.55
N TYR A 81 -2.10 6.10 -2.33
CA TYR A 81 -0.88 6.83 -1.99
C TYR A 81 -0.18 6.15 -0.81
N VAL A 82 1.15 6.26 -0.76
CA VAL A 82 1.97 5.77 0.35
C VAL A 82 2.90 6.89 0.78
N ALA A 83 2.98 7.18 2.07
CA ALA A 83 3.93 8.13 2.65
C ALA A 83 4.63 7.52 3.87
N GLN A 84 5.76 8.11 4.25
CA GLN A 84 6.46 7.69 5.47
C GLN A 84 5.60 7.94 6.70
N ASP A 85 4.99 9.12 6.75
CA ASP A 85 4.16 9.62 7.84
C ASP A 85 3.29 10.80 7.35
N LEU A 86 2.59 11.45 8.29
CA LEU A 86 1.67 12.56 7.99
C LEU A 86 2.33 13.78 7.33
N ARG A 87 3.66 13.94 7.38
CA ARG A 87 4.36 15.00 6.64
C ARG A 87 4.15 14.87 5.13
N GLY A 88 3.82 13.67 4.65
CA GLY A 88 3.42 13.44 3.26
C GLY A 88 2.21 14.27 2.83
N LEU A 89 1.36 14.74 3.75
CA LEU A 89 0.23 15.62 3.40
C LEU A 89 0.66 16.96 2.80
N TYR A 90 1.94 17.35 2.98
CA TYR A 90 2.51 18.55 2.36
C TYR A 90 3.22 18.27 1.03
N GLU A 91 3.30 17.01 0.61
CA GLU A 91 3.89 16.61 -0.67
C GLU A 91 2.85 16.63 -1.81
N SER A 92 3.33 16.64 -3.05
CA SER A 92 2.45 16.52 -4.21
C SER A 92 1.83 15.12 -4.28
N PRO A 93 0.53 14.97 -4.58
CA PRO A 93 -0.08 13.65 -4.77
C PRO A 93 0.63 12.78 -5.82
N ALA A 94 1.28 13.41 -6.81
CA ALA A 94 2.05 12.69 -7.83
C ALA A 94 3.27 11.96 -7.24
N THR A 95 3.93 12.52 -6.22
CA THR A 95 5.13 11.90 -5.61
C THR A 95 4.76 10.75 -4.69
N LEU A 96 3.54 10.75 -4.14
CA LEU A 96 3.08 9.74 -3.19
C LEU A 96 2.33 8.57 -3.84
N ARG A 97 1.89 8.74 -5.08
CA ARG A 97 1.03 7.78 -5.77
C ARG A 97 1.77 6.46 -5.97
N VAL A 98 1.09 5.35 -5.67
CA VAL A 98 1.58 4.03 -6.08
C VAL A 98 1.40 3.91 -7.59
N GLY A 99 2.50 3.75 -8.31
CA GLY A 99 2.55 3.85 -9.76
C GLY A 99 3.98 3.83 -10.28
N PRO A 100 4.16 3.93 -11.61
CA PRO A 100 5.48 4.07 -12.21
C PRO A 100 6.24 5.27 -11.62
N GLN A 101 7.54 5.12 -11.42
CA GLN A 101 8.41 6.15 -10.83
C GLN A 101 9.56 6.44 -11.79
N GLU A 102 9.98 7.70 -11.89
CA GLU A 102 11.00 8.13 -12.87
C GLU A 102 12.34 7.41 -12.68
N ARG A 103 12.75 7.14 -11.43
CA ARG A 103 14.04 6.50 -11.14
C ARG A 103 14.02 4.99 -11.30
N TRP A 104 12.86 4.35 -11.22
CA TRP A 104 12.80 2.90 -11.05
C TRP A 104 12.08 2.26 -12.22
N HIS A 105 12.79 1.38 -12.91
CA HIS A 105 12.16 0.42 -13.81
C HIS A 105 11.99 -0.89 -13.07
N VAL A 106 10.78 -1.45 -13.12
CA VAL A 106 10.51 -2.79 -12.61
C VAL A 106 9.99 -3.61 -13.77
N HIS A 107 10.82 -4.54 -14.24
CA HIS A 107 10.46 -5.46 -15.32
C HIS A 107 10.02 -6.79 -14.71
N ILE A 108 8.80 -7.22 -15.03
CA ILE A 108 8.27 -8.51 -14.60
C ILE A 108 8.44 -9.52 -15.74
N ALA A 109 9.14 -10.62 -15.45
CA ALA A 109 9.22 -11.78 -16.33
C ALA A 109 8.88 -13.04 -15.53
N ALA A 110 7.82 -13.73 -15.92
CA ALA A 110 7.24 -14.84 -15.15
C ALA A 110 6.99 -14.43 -13.69
N ASP A 111 7.76 -14.97 -12.75
CA ASP A 111 7.68 -14.75 -11.30
C ASP A 111 8.81 -13.84 -10.77
N THR A 112 9.62 -13.26 -11.65
CA THR A 112 10.78 -12.46 -11.27
C THR A 112 10.56 -10.98 -11.56
N ALA A 113 10.66 -10.14 -10.53
CA ALA A 113 10.70 -8.69 -10.62
C ALA A 113 12.15 -8.20 -10.65
N THR A 114 12.62 -7.79 -11.83
CA THR A 114 13.95 -7.19 -12.01
C THR A 114 13.87 -5.68 -11.88
N VAL A 115 14.59 -5.12 -10.92
CA VAL A 115 14.62 -3.68 -10.64
C VAL A 115 15.91 -3.06 -11.15
N SER A 116 15.80 -2.01 -11.95
CA SER A 116 16.92 -1.17 -12.37
C SER A 116 16.68 0.31 -12.05
N SER A 117 17.77 1.05 -11.87
CA SER A 117 17.78 2.49 -11.61
C SER A 117 18.09 3.31 -12.87
N PHE A 118 17.48 4.49 -12.97
CA PHE A 118 17.80 5.53 -13.94
C PHE A 118 18.50 6.73 -13.29
N ALA A 119 19.11 7.60 -14.11
CA ALA A 119 19.96 8.70 -13.65
C ALA A 119 19.23 9.68 -12.71
N LYS A 120 20.02 10.25 -11.79
CA LYS A 120 19.62 10.96 -10.56
C LYS A 120 18.48 11.97 -10.71
N SER A 121 17.42 11.77 -9.92
CA SER A 121 16.65 12.86 -9.31
C SER A 121 17.29 13.23 -7.97
N ALA A 122 17.52 14.53 -7.73
CA ALA A 122 18.25 15.03 -6.56
C ALA A 122 17.42 14.99 -5.26
N ASN A 123 16.11 14.75 -5.34
CA ASN A 123 15.20 14.93 -4.20
C ASN A 123 14.13 13.85 -4.13
N GLU A 124 14.56 12.59 -4.20
CA GLU A 124 13.64 11.47 -4.31
C GLU A 124 13.51 10.68 -3.01
N SER A 125 12.27 10.41 -2.62
CA SER A 125 11.94 9.62 -1.44
C SER A 125 12.40 8.17 -1.59
N ALA A 126 12.96 7.58 -0.53
CA ALA A 126 13.28 6.16 -0.48
C ALA A 126 12.05 5.25 -0.77
N LEU A 127 10.84 5.78 -0.53
CA LEU A 127 9.59 5.08 -0.81
C LEU A 127 9.20 5.04 -2.29
N SER A 128 9.86 5.79 -3.18
CA SER A 128 9.58 5.68 -4.62
C SER A 128 9.84 4.25 -5.11
N LEU A 129 10.90 3.59 -4.63
CA LEU A 129 11.16 2.19 -4.97
C LEU A 129 9.99 1.28 -4.58
N VAL A 130 9.50 1.42 -3.34
CA VAL A 130 8.39 0.63 -2.81
C VAL A 130 7.13 0.84 -3.65
N ARG A 131 6.82 2.09 -4.00
CA ARG A 131 5.68 2.44 -4.86
C ARG A 131 5.80 1.82 -6.26
N ALA A 132 6.99 1.80 -6.84
CA ALA A 132 7.23 1.20 -8.16
C ALA A 132 7.05 -0.33 -8.13
N ILE A 133 7.61 -1.00 -7.13
CA ILE A 133 7.51 -2.46 -7.00
C ILE A 133 6.07 -2.88 -6.72
N ALA A 134 5.41 -2.24 -5.75
CA ALA A 134 4.01 -2.52 -5.43
C ALA A 134 3.13 -2.38 -6.69
N HIS A 135 3.30 -1.29 -7.45
CA HIS A 135 2.59 -1.10 -8.70
C HIS A 135 2.82 -2.23 -9.71
N ALA A 136 4.08 -2.63 -9.95
CA ALA A 136 4.42 -3.66 -10.92
C ALA A 136 3.87 -5.04 -10.50
N VAL A 137 4.03 -5.43 -9.24
CA VAL A 137 3.53 -6.69 -8.67
C VAL A 137 2.01 -6.75 -8.76
N TRP A 138 1.33 -5.68 -8.37
CA TRP A 138 -0.14 -5.60 -8.42
C TRP A 138 -0.68 -5.67 -9.85
N THR A 139 0.02 -5.07 -10.81
CA THR A 139 -0.35 -5.06 -12.22
C THR A 139 -0.17 -6.43 -12.86
N ALA A 140 0.92 -7.13 -12.52
CA ALA A 140 1.18 -8.49 -12.97
C ALA A 140 0.36 -9.56 -12.23
N ASN A 141 -0.32 -9.18 -11.14
CA ASN A 141 -1.10 -10.06 -10.27
C ASN A 141 -0.29 -11.27 -9.77
N LEU A 142 0.96 -11.01 -9.37
CA LEU A 142 1.87 -12.06 -8.93
C LEU A 142 1.65 -12.46 -7.46
N PRO A 143 1.67 -13.76 -7.15
CA PRO A 143 1.69 -14.24 -5.77
C PRO A 143 3.03 -13.91 -5.09
N TRP A 144 2.99 -13.34 -3.90
CA TRP A 144 4.21 -12.96 -3.14
C TRP A 144 5.09 -14.17 -2.80
N ASP A 145 4.48 -15.32 -2.48
CA ASP A 145 5.15 -16.57 -2.15
C ASP A 145 5.99 -17.14 -3.30
N THR A 146 5.67 -16.77 -4.54
CA THR A 146 6.43 -17.15 -5.74
C THR A 146 7.33 -16.04 -6.28
N LEU A 147 7.14 -14.80 -5.80
CA LEU A 147 7.82 -13.63 -6.35
C LEU A 147 9.31 -13.64 -5.96
N THR A 148 10.16 -13.59 -6.97
CA THR A 148 11.59 -13.32 -6.77
C THR A 148 11.90 -11.86 -7.14
N ILE A 149 12.52 -11.10 -6.23
CA ILE A 149 12.96 -9.72 -6.52
C ILE A 149 14.47 -9.72 -6.73
N VAL A 150 14.92 -9.13 -7.84
CA VAL A 150 16.35 -9.05 -8.19
C VAL A 150 16.76 -7.63 -8.57
N ALA A 151 17.99 -7.27 -8.24
CA ALA A 151 18.60 -6.01 -8.63
C ALA A 151 19.42 -6.16 -9.92
N ALA A 152 19.13 -5.34 -10.93
CA ALA A 152 19.91 -5.27 -12.16
C ALA A 152 21.19 -4.42 -12.01
N ASP A 153 21.26 -3.55 -11.01
CA ASP A 153 22.40 -2.68 -10.74
C ASP A 153 22.60 -2.44 -9.23
N ASP A 154 23.74 -1.84 -8.87
CA ASP A 154 24.14 -1.64 -7.47
C ASP A 154 23.27 -0.60 -6.74
N VAL A 155 22.68 0.35 -7.45
CA VAL A 155 21.80 1.36 -6.85
C VAL A 155 20.49 0.71 -6.45
N ALA A 156 19.91 -0.10 -7.35
CA ALA A 156 18.74 -0.93 -7.06
C ALA A 156 19.04 -1.92 -5.93
N ARG A 157 20.21 -2.57 -5.94
CA ARG A 157 20.59 -3.54 -4.88
C ARG A 157 20.63 -2.86 -3.51
N LYS A 158 21.26 -1.70 -3.40
CA LYS A 158 21.32 -0.94 -2.14
C LYS A 158 19.94 -0.51 -1.65
N ALA A 159 19.09 -0.04 -2.57
CA ALA A 159 17.76 0.44 -2.22
C ALA A 159 16.80 -0.70 -1.84
N LEU A 160 16.90 -1.87 -2.49
CA LEU A 160 16.13 -3.07 -2.11
C LEU A 160 16.53 -3.59 -0.72
N ARG A 161 17.83 -3.60 -0.40
CA ARG A 161 18.33 -3.99 0.92
C ARG A 161 17.88 -3.06 2.04
N LEU A 162 17.78 -1.75 1.76
CA LEU A 162 17.26 -0.78 2.72
C LEU A 162 15.86 -1.16 3.22
N TRP A 163 15.07 -1.80 2.36
CA TRP A 163 13.71 -2.24 2.65
C TRP A 163 13.60 -3.74 2.94
N SER A 164 14.71 -4.45 3.12
CA SER A 164 14.75 -5.90 3.38
C SER A 164 14.00 -6.73 2.32
N LEU A 165 13.98 -6.27 1.07
CA LEU A 165 13.33 -6.98 -0.04
C LEU A 165 14.22 -8.04 -0.70
N ILE A 166 15.52 -8.00 -0.41
CA ILE A 166 16.55 -8.96 -0.80
C ILE A 166 17.61 -9.05 0.29
N ASP A 167 18.39 -10.13 0.29
CA ASP A 167 19.55 -10.34 1.17
C ASP A 167 20.75 -9.42 0.86
#